data_AF-A0A0F5JJA0-F1
#
_entry.id   AF-A0A0F5JJA0-F1
#
_cell.length_a   1.000
_cell.length_b   1.000
_cell.length_c   1.000
_cell.angle_alpha   90.00
_cell.angle_beta   90.00
_cell.angle_gamma   90.00
#
_symmetry.space_group_name_H-M   'P 1'
#
loop_
_entity.id
_entity.type
_entity.pdbx_description
1 polymer ?
#
loop_
_entity_poly.entity_id
_entity_poly.type
_entity_poly.pdbx_seq_one_letter_code
_entity_poly.pdbx_strand_id
1 'polypeptide(L)'
;MIISVLAVFSLAGCGDDSTEGMTFITYYPELTLENSADGGTTLYCAKGGTFTDPGYTAILNGEDVTDQVQVDSNVNMDKSGIYTVAYSIVNADGFVTTASRKVIVTDQNDPVEGVYYVDPASYRVSSAGETPYGASYEMTVFNNGNGTYAVSDLLGGWYDKRANYGIAYSMPGDIKVSEDGSIEMLSSSVAGWGDSADYMKEGKFDSATNTLSWQVGYAGSMDFYVTMTKR
;
A
#
# COMPACT_ATOMS: atom_id res chain seq x y z
N MET A 1 -26.87 -41.39 80.90
CA MET A 1 -28.01 -41.10 80.00
C MET A 1 -27.57 -39.99 79.06
N ILE A 2 -27.31 -40.40 77.81
CA ILE A 2 -26.92 -39.66 76.58
C ILE A 2 -26.01 -38.42 76.76
N ILE A 3 -24.70 -38.66 76.55
CA ILE A 3 -23.66 -37.67 76.27
C ILE A 3 -23.80 -37.26 74.80
N SER A 4 -24.09 -35.98 74.53
CA SER A 4 -24.12 -35.44 73.17
C SER A 4 -22.69 -35.02 72.77
N VAL A 5 -22.12 -35.73 71.80
CA VAL A 5 -20.79 -35.45 71.25
C VAL A 5 -20.97 -34.51 70.05
N LEU A 6 -20.47 -33.27 70.19
CA LEU A 6 -20.44 -32.30 69.10
C LEU A 6 -19.24 -32.63 68.19
N ALA A 7 -19.51 -33.23 67.04
CA ALA A 7 -18.49 -33.53 66.03
C ALA A 7 -18.15 -32.25 65.24
N VAL A 8 -16.92 -31.75 65.41
CA VAL A 8 -16.37 -30.67 64.59
C VAL A 8 -15.81 -31.29 63.31
N PHE A 9 -16.48 -31.09 62.18
CA PHE A 9 -15.94 -31.44 60.86
C PHE A 9 -15.03 -30.30 60.37
N SER A 10 -13.71 -30.51 60.43
CA SER A 10 -12.76 -29.66 59.70
C SER A 10 -12.77 -30.08 58.24
N LEU A 11 -13.37 -29.27 57.36
CA LEU A 11 -13.17 -29.39 55.92
C LEU A 11 -11.76 -28.88 55.62
N ALA A 12 -10.80 -29.80 55.47
CA ALA A 12 -9.54 -29.50 54.81
C ALA A 12 -9.82 -29.46 53.30
N GLY A 13 -10.00 -28.25 52.76
CA GLY A 13 -9.93 -28.06 51.32
C GLY A 13 -8.48 -28.28 50.90
N CYS A 14 -8.20 -29.33 50.13
CA CYS A 14 -6.99 -29.40 49.34
C CYS A 14 -7.04 -28.24 48.34
N GLY A 15 -6.18 -27.24 48.54
CA GLY A 15 -5.87 -26.27 47.49
C GLY A 15 -5.10 -27.01 46.40
N ASP A 16 -5.79 -27.42 45.36
CA ASP A 16 -5.13 -27.86 44.14
C ASP A 16 -4.69 -26.59 43.40
N ASP A 17 -3.46 -26.11 43.67
CA ASP A 17 -2.80 -24.98 42.99
C ASP A 17 -2.49 -25.27 41.51
N SER A 18 -3.27 -26.14 40.86
CA SER A 18 -3.07 -26.65 39.51
C SER A 18 -3.22 -25.61 38.39
N THR A 19 -3.61 -24.38 38.73
CA THR A 19 -3.80 -23.28 37.78
C THR A 19 -3.03 -22.01 38.15
N GLU A 20 -2.30 -21.98 39.27
CA GLU A 20 -1.51 -20.80 39.62
C GLU A 20 -0.35 -20.62 38.62
N GLY A 21 -0.22 -19.43 38.06
CA GLY A 21 0.87 -19.08 37.12
C GLY A 21 0.67 -19.51 35.66
N MET A 22 -0.50 -20.02 35.26
CA MET A 22 -0.76 -20.38 33.86
C MET A 22 -0.98 -19.18 32.91
N THR A 23 -1.07 -17.96 33.44
CA THR A 23 -1.19 -16.73 32.65
C THR A 23 -0.03 -15.80 32.99
N PHE A 24 0.76 -15.42 31.99
CA PHE A 24 1.76 -14.36 32.11
C PHE A 24 1.40 -13.19 31.18
N ILE A 25 1.83 -11.99 31.57
CA ILE A 25 1.64 -10.77 30.77
C ILE A 25 2.79 -10.72 29.77
N THR A 26 2.46 -10.69 28.47
CA THR A 26 3.44 -10.40 27.42
C THR A 26 3.38 -8.92 27.05
N TYR A 27 4.54 -8.32 26.78
CA TYR A 27 4.68 -6.94 26.34
C TYR A 27 5.09 -6.94 24.87
N TYR A 28 4.32 -6.26 24.02
CA TYR A 28 4.66 -6.12 22.61
C TYR A 28 5.48 -4.84 22.40
N PRO A 29 6.50 -4.86 21.51
CA PRO A 29 7.19 -3.65 21.11
C PRO A 29 6.24 -2.73 20.34
N GLU A 30 6.27 -1.44 20.65
CA GLU A 30 5.69 -0.37 19.86
C GLU A 30 6.75 0.12 18.86
N LEU A 31 6.56 -0.18 17.57
CA LEU A 31 7.47 0.21 16.49
C LEU A 31 6.85 1.35 15.68
N THR A 32 7.55 2.48 15.60
CA THR A 32 7.09 3.69 14.91
C THR A 32 8.09 4.09 13.83
N LEU A 33 7.61 4.36 12.61
CA LEU A 33 8.43 4.85 11.51
C LEU A 33 8.43 6.38 11.48
N GLU A 34 9.60 6.98 11.24
CA GLU A 34 9.68 8.42 11.01
C GLU A 34 9.09 8.80 9.65
N ASN A 35 8.39 9.92 9.60
CA ASN A 35 7.80 10.41 8.35
C ASN A 35 8.89 10.80 7.34
N SER A 36 8.57 10.65 6.06
CA SER A 36 9.35 11.22 4.97
C SER A 36 9.22 12.75 4.94
N ALA A 37 10.11 13.41 4.19
CA ALA A 37 10.03 14.84 3.94
C ALA A 37 8.70 15.27 3.29
N ASP A 38 8.05 14.33 2.60
CA ASP A 38 6.78 14.51 1.91
C ASP A 38 5.54 14.25 2.79
N GLY A 39 5.76 13.86 4.05
CA GLY A 39 4.71 13.43 4.97
C GLY A 39 4.32 11.96 4.77
N GLY A 40 3.96 11.32 5.88
CA GLY A 40 3.69 9.88 5.91
C GLY A 40 4.95 9.04 5.73
N THR A 41 4.79 7.74 5.49
CA THR A 41 5.93 6.80 5.48
C THR A 41 6.50 6.52 4.09
N THR A 42 5.75 6.80 3.01
CA THR A 42 6.23 6.54 1.63
C THR A 42 7.41 7.45 1.26
N LEU A 43 8.44 6.88 0.65
CA LEU A 43 9.58 7.60 0.08
C LEU A 43 9.51 7.63 -1.44
N TYR A 44 9.78 8.79 -2.01
CA TYR A 44 9.92 8.98 -3.46
C TYR A 44 11.37 9.32 -3.73
N CYS A 45 12.03 8.51 -4.55
CA CYS A 45 13.47 8.63 -4.78
C CYS A 45 13.76 8.73 -6.28
N ALA A 46 14.72 9.57 -6.65
CA ALA A 46 15.21 9.66 -8.01
C ALA A 46 16.14 8.47 -8.33
N LYS A 47 15.92 7.82 -9.47
CA LYS A 47 16.80 6.75 -9.98
C LYS A 47 18.24 7.25 -10.11
N GLY A 48 19.20 6.43 -9.66
CA GLY A 48 20.63 6.75 -9.59
C GLY A 48 21.02 7.65 -8.42
N GLY A 49 20.05 8.08 -7.59
CA GLY A 49 20.30 8.85 -6.38
C GLY A 49 20.70 7.97 -5.18
N THR A 50 20.91 8.62 -4.03
CA THR A 50 21.16 7.94 -2.76
C THR A 50 19.85 7.65 -2.03
N PHE A 51 19.69 6.41 -1.57
CA PHE A 51 18.63 6.04 -0.63
C PHE A 51 19.02 6.42 0.80
N THR A 52 18.15 7.15 1.48
CA THR A 52 18.29 7.51 2.91
C THR A 52 17.00 7.16 3.63
N ASP A 53 17.09 6.31 4.66
CA ASP A 53 15.98 6.01 5.54
C ASP A 53 15.78 7.16 6.55
N PRO A 54 14.58 7.75 6.67
CA PRO A 54 14.27 8.75 7.71
C PRO A 54 14.39 8.24 9.14
N GLY A 55 14.40 6.93 9.35
CA GLY A 55 14.55 6.31 10.67
C GLY A 55 13.25 5.74 11.23
N TYR A 56 13.37 5.23 12.46
CA TYR A 56 12.34 4.54 13.20
C TYR A 56 12.70 4.53 14.70
N THR A 57 11.72 4.29 15.56
CA THR A 57 11.87 4.11 17.00
C THR A 57 11.14 2.85 17.45
N ALA A 58 11.65 2.19 18.50
CA ALA A 58 10.98 1.04 19.11
C ALA A 58 11.01 1.13 20.64
N ILE A 59 9.83 1.03 21.27
CA ILE A 59 9.68 1.03 22.73
C ILE A 59 9.12 -0.31 23.18
N LEU A 60 9.74 -0.95 24.16
CA LEU A 60 9.26 -2.20 24.76
C LEU A 60 9.21 -2.02 26.28
N ASN A 61 8.00 -2.13 26.85
CA ASN A 61 7.77 -1.97 28.30
C ASN A 61 8.36 -0.65 28.87
N GLY A 62 8.30 0.43 28.08
CA GLY A 62 8.82 1.75 28.46
C GLY A 62 10.32 1.96 28.25
N GLU A 63 11.05 0.95 27.76
CA GLU A 63 12.47 1.05 27.44
C GLU A 63 12.69 1.22 25.93
N ASP A 64 13.70 2.00 25.55
CA ASP A 64 14.12 2.16 24.15
C ASP A 64 14.88 0.91 23.70
N VAL A 65 14.35 0.26 22.67
CA VAL A 65 14.89 -0.94 22.06
C VAL A 65 15.13 -0.75 20.56
N THR A 66 15.26 0.50 20.10
CA THR A 66 15.44 0.87 18.68
C THR A 66 16.62 0.15 18.04
N ASP A 67 17.74 0.01 18.76
CA ASP A 67 18.95 -0.70 18.28
C ASP A 67 18.75 -2.21 18.08
N GLN A 68 17.63 -2.77 18.55
CA GLN A 68 17.29 -4.20 18.38
C GLN A 68 16.46 -4.46 17.12
N VAL A 69 15.95 -3.40 16.47
CA VAL A 69 15.15 -3.53 15.24
C VAL A 69 16.02 -4.08 14.11
N GLN A 70 15.52 -5.14 13.48
CA GLN A 70 16.09 -5.70 12.27
C GLN A 70 15.47 -5.00 11.06
N VAL A 71 16.33 -4.50 10.16
CA VAL A 71 15.92 -3.84 8.92
C VAL A 71 16.32 -4.72 7.75
N ASP A 72 15.32 -5.12 6.95
CA ASP A 72 15.51 -5.80 5.68
C ASP A 72 15.10 -4.85 4.54
N SER A 73 16.00 -4.63 3.59
CA SER A 73 15.82 -3.69 2.50
C SER A 73 16.34 -4.27 1.19
N ASN A 74 15.49 -4.26 0.17
CA ASN A 74 15.83 -4.65 -1.19
C ASN A 74 15.80 -3.47 -2.18
N VAL A 75 15.84 -2.23 -1.67
CA VAL A 75 15.73 -1.02 -2.48
C VAL A 75 16.88 -0.98 -3.50
N ASN A 76 16.51 -0.93 -4.78
CA ASN A 76 17.47 -0.78 -5.88
C ASN A 76 17.31 0.60 -6.52
N MET A 77 18.27 1.48 -6.27
CA MET A 77 18.27 2.85 -6.79
C MET A 77 18.57 2.94 -8.29
N ASP A 78 19.10 1.89 -8.92
CA ASP A 78 19.43 1.88 -10.34
C ASP A 78 18.24 1.44 -11.23
N LYS A 79 17.15 1.00 -10.62
CA LYS A 79 15.98 0.48 -11.33
C LYS A 79 14.69 1.12 -10.82
N SER A 80 13.94 1.71 -11.74
CA SER A 80 12.60 2.22 -11.46
C SER A 80 11.67 1.12 -10.96
N GLY A 81 10.84 1.43 -9.97
CA GLY A 81 9.92 0.47 -9.38
C GLY A 81 9.51 0.81 -7.96
N ILE A 82 8.71 -0.08 -7.38
CA ILE A 82 8.25 0.00 -6.00
C ILE A 82 8.99 -1.06 -5.19
N TYR A 83 9.66 -0.61 -4.14
CA TYR A 83 10.42 -1.42 -3.19
C TYR A 83 9.82 -1.30 -1.79
N THR A 84 10.16 -2.24 -0.92
CA THR A 84 9.70 -2.23 0.47
C THR A 84 10.89 -2.41 1.39
N VAL A 85 10.95 -1.58 2.43
CA VAL A 85 11.84 -1.76 3.57
C VAL A 85 10.99 -2.34 4.71
N ALA A 86 11.40 -3.47 5.24
CA ALA A 86 10.73 -4.14 6.35
C ALA A 86 11.53 -3.94 7.64
N TYR A 87 10.82 -3.60 8.71
CA TYR A 87 11.36 -3.41 10.05
C TYR A 87 10.69 -4.44 10.95
N SER A 88 11.48 -5.14 11.74
CA SER A 88 10.95 -6.14 12.67
C SER A 88 11.70 -6.16 13.99
N ILE A 89 10.98 -6.45 15.06
CA ILE A 89 11.54 -6.63 16.39
C ILE A 89 10.81 -7.77 17.08
N VAL A 90 11.55 -8.62 17.79
CA VAL A 90 11.03 -9.80 18.48
C VAL A 90 11.16 -9.59 19.98
N ASN A 91 10.07 -9.76 20.73
CA ASN A 91 10.11 -9.67 22.19
C ASN A 91 10.68 -10.97 22.82
N ALA A 92 10.89 -10.95 24.14
CA ALA A 92 11.45 -12.09 24.87
C ALA A 92 10.60 -13.37 24.77
N ASP A 93 9.30 -13.24 24.51
CA ASP A 93 8.36 -14.35 24.37
C ASP A 93 8.27 -14.88 22.93
N GLY A 94 9.01 -14.30 21.99
CA GLY A 94 9.05 -14.70 20.58
C GLY A 94 8.00 -14.06 19.68
N PHE A 95 7.23 -13.08 20.17
CA PHE A 95 6.27 -12.33 19.35
C PHE A 95 6.97 -11.25 18.52
N VAL A 96 6.58 -11.16 17.25
CA VAL A 96 7.17 -10.23 16.28
C VAL A 96 6.24 -9.04 16.07
N THR A 97 6.77 -7.83 16.21
CA THR A 97 6.16 -6.59 15.70
C THR A 97 6.84 -6.21 14.40
N THR A 98 6.06 -5.86 13.37
CA THR A 98 6.58 -5.44 12.06
C THR A 98 6.02 -4.09 11.63
N ALA A 99 6.84 -3.32 10.93
CA ALA A 99 6.42 -2.16 10.16
C ALA A 99 7.05 -2.21 8.76
N SER A 100 6.48 -1.49 7.80
CA SER A 100 7.01 -1.46 6.43
C SER A 100 6.95 -0.06 5.83
N ARG A 101 7.97 0.26 5.04
CA ARG A 101 8.09 1.51 4.29
C ARG A 101 8.08 1.23 2.80
N LYS A 102 7.21 1.91 2.06
CA LYS A 102 7.18 1.86 0.59
C LYS A 102 8.19 2.87 0.03
N VAL A 103 9.01 2.43 -0.92
CA VAL A 103 9.99 3.27 -1.63
C VAL A 103 9.69 3.21 -3.11
N ILE A 104 9.37 4.34 -3.72
CA ILE A 104 9.08 4.44 -5.15
C ILE A 104 10.26 5.12 -5.82
N VAL A 105 10.96 4.39 -6.69
CA VAL A 105 12.09 4.91 -7.47
C VAL A 105 11.62 5.22 -8.89
N THR A 106 11.84 6.45 -9.35
CA THR A 106 11.48 6.90 -10.71
C THR A 106 12.62 7.64 -11.39
N ASP A 107 12.72 7.52 -12.72
CA ASP A 107 13.61 8.28 -13.57
C ASP A 107 13.05 9.68 -13.83
N GLN A 108 13.72 10.69 -13.29
CA GLN A 108 13.30 12.09 -13.43
C GLN A 108 13.64 12.68 -14.81
N ASN A 109 14.47 12.01 -15.60
CA ASN A 109 14.79 12.45 -16.97
C ASN A 109 13.74 11.97 -17.98
N ASP A 110 12.89 11.03 -17.59
CA ASP A 110 11.79 10.55 -18.42
C ASP A 110 10.54 11.41 -18.18
N PRO A 111 9.98 12.06 -19.22
CA PRO A 111 8.85 12.95 -19.06
C PRO A 111 7.57 12.22 -18.63
N VAL A 112 7.38 10.95 -18.99
CA VAL A 112 6.15 10.18 -18.75
C VAL A 112 6.26 9.30 -17.51
N GLU A 113 7.44 8.75 -17.19
CA GLU A 113 7.60 7.92 -16.00
C GLU A 113 7.48 8.76 -14.73
N GLY A 114 6.69 8.31 -13.76
CA GLY A 114 6.57 8.99 -12.48
C GLY A 114 5.46 8.47 -11.57
N VAL A 115 5.28 9.20 -10.47
CA VAL A 115 4.12 9.08 -9.61
C VAL A 115 3.10 10.13 -10.03
N TYR A 116 1.86 9.70 -10.17
CA TYR A 116 0.75 10.53 -10.61
C TYR A 116 -0.36 10.56 -9.56
N TYR A 117 -1.06 11.67 -9.48
CA TYR A 117 -2.24 11.84 -8.65
C TYR A 117 -3.45 12.03 -9.55
N VAL A 118 -4.40 11.11 -9.43
CA VAL A 118 -5.69 11.20 -10.14
C VAL A 118 -6.43 12.43 -9.65
N ASP A 119 -6.97 13.20 -10.60
CA ASP A 119 -7.78 14.38 -10.31
C ASP A 119 -9.11 13.94 -9.68
N PRO A 120 -9.52 14.50 -8.52
CA PRO A 120 -10.82 14.23 -7.92
C PRO A 120 -12.03 14.46 -8.85
N ALA A 121 -11.87 15.30 -9.87
CA ALA A 121 -12.86 15.59 -10.91
C ALA A 121 -12.90 14.55 -12.04
N SER A 122 -11.97 13.59 -12.07
CA SER A 122 -12.14 12.37 -12.87
C SER A 122 -13.49 11.72 -12.54
N TYR A 123 -14.07 10.99 -13.49
CA TYR A 123 -15.43 10.45 -13.31
C TYR A 123 -15.65 9.14 -14.06
N ARG A 124 -16.66 8.40 -13.62
CA ARG A 124 -17.17 7.22 -14.31
C ARG A 124 -18.58 7.51 -14.81
N VAL A 125 -18.88 7.16 -16.05
CA VAL A 125 -20.22 7.12 -16.62
C VAL A 125 -20.71 5.68 -16.63
N SER A 126 -21.96 5.47 -16.22
CA SER A 126 -22.65 4.17 -16.24
C SER A 126 -24.14 4.37 -16.53
N SER A 127 -24.93 3.30 -16.53
CA SER A 127 -26.40 3.38 -16.63
C SER A 127 -27.05 4.20 -15.50
N ALA A 128 -26.38 4.34 -14.35
CA ALA A 128 -26.82 5.18 -13.24
C ALA A 128 -26.46 6.68 -13.41
N GLY A 129 -25.76 7.03 -14.50
CA GLY A 129 -25.24 8.37 -14.76
C GLY A 129 -23.75 8.52 -14.42
N GLU A 130 -23.33 9.77 -14.35
CA GLU A 130 -21.97 10.19 -14.02
C GLU A 130 -21.73 10.15 -12.51
N THR A 131 -20.56 9.68 -12.10
CA THR A 131 -20.13 9.71 -10.71
C THR A 131 -18.67 10.12 -10.61
N PRO A 132 -18.34 11.21 -9.89
CA PRO A 132 -16.95 11.64 -9.73
C PRO A 132 -16.16 10.71 -8.81
N TYR A 133 -14.84 10.74 -8.97
CA TYR A 133 -13.91 10.04 -8.10
C TYR A 133 -13.99 10.63 -6.68
N GLY A 134 -13.98 11.96 -6.57
CA GLY A 134 -14.24 12.69 -5.33
C GLY A 134 -13.06 12.78 -4.36
N ALA A 135 -11.95 12.13 -4.68
CA ALA A 135 -10.67 12.25 -3.98
C ALA A 135 -9.53 11.98 -4.95
N SER A 136 -8.31 12.30 -4.52
CA SER A 136 -7.11 12.04 -5.31
C SER A 136 -6.49 10.70 -4.95
N TYR A 137 -6.05 9.94 -5.95
CA TYR A 137 -5.46 8.63 -5.78
C TYR A 137 -4.08 8.55 -6.45
N GLU A 138 -3.10 8.04 -5.70
CA GLU A 138 -1.73 7.85 -6.18
C GLU A 138 -1.63 6.64 -7.10
N MET A 139 -1.12 6.88 -8.30
CA MET A 139 -0.80 5.93 -9.37
C MET A 139 0.69 5.98 -9.71
N THR A 140 1.23 4.90 -10.29
CA THR A 140 2.60 4.86 -10.80
C THR A 140 2.62 4.52 -12.29
N VAL A 141 3.53 5.17 -13.01
CA VAL A 141 3.81 4.91 -14.43
C VAL A 141 5.30 4.67 -14.55
N PHE A 142 5.74 3.49 -14.97
CA PHE A 142 7.16 3.14 -15.10
C PHE A 142 7.53 2.84 -16.55
N ASN A 143 8.69 3.32 -17.02
CA ASN A 143 9.18 3.00 -18.37
C ASN A 143 9.68 1.54 -18.45
N ASN A 144 9.20 0.80 -19.44
CA ASN A 144 9.59 -0.58 -19.70
C ASN A 144 10.95 -0.71 -20.44
N GLY A 145 11.58 0.40 -20.82
CA GLY A 145 12.86 0.47 -21.54
C GLY A 145 12.74 0.26 -23.06
N ASN A 146 11.52 0.23 -23.59
CA ASN A 146 11.23 -0.04 -25.01
C ASN A 146 10.24 0.96 -25.64
N GLY A 147 10.04 2.12 -25.01
CA GLY A 147 9.08 3.15 -25.46
C GLY A 147 7.63 2.87 -25.04
N THR A 148 7.43 1.91 -24.12
CA THR A 148 6.14 1.63 -23.48
C THR A 148 6.24 1.85 -21.98
N TYR A 149 5.10 2.01 -21.32
CA TYR A 149 5.03 2.32 -19.90
C TYR A 149 4.01 1.43 -19.21
N ALA A 150 4.40 0.86 -18.07
CA ALA A 150 3.50 0.12 -17.20
C ALA A 150 2.76 1.10 -16.27
N VAL A 151 1.43 1.14 -16.37
CA VAL A 151 0.54 1.93 -15.51
C VAL A 151 -0.02 1.03 -14.41
N SER A 152 -0.04 1.50 -13.17
CA SER A 152 -0.52 0.71 -12.01
C SER A 152 -2.02 0.40 -12.05
N ASP A 153 -2.82 1.35 -12.56
CA ASP A 153 -4.27 1.19 -12.68
C ASP A 153 -4.83 2.15 -13.75
N LEU A 154 -5.25 1.58 -14.88
CA LEU A 154 -5.90 2.31 -15.97
C LEU A 154 -7.29 2.85 -15.57
N LEU A 155 -7.90 2.30 -14.52
CA LEU A 155 -9.15 2.80 -13.91
C LEU A 155 -8.91 3.82 -12.80
N GLY A 156 -7.69 4.38 -12.67
CA GLY A 156 -7.40 5.49 -11.78
C GLY A 156 -7.65 5.22 -10.28
N GLY A 157 -7.61 3.95 -9.83
CA GLY A 157 -7.88 3.59 -8.44
C GLY A 157 -9.36 3.51 -8.09
N TRP A 158 -10.28 3.48 -9.07
CA TRP A 158 -11.72 3.45 -8.80
C TRP A 158 -12.15 2.25 -7.93
N TYR A 159 -11.66 1.05 -8.22
CA TYR A 159 -12.02 -0.13 -7.43
C TYR A 159 -11.03 -0.40 -6.31
N ASP A 160 -9.73 -0.33 -6.58
CA ASP A 160 -8.68 -0.54 -5.58
C ASP A 160 -8.85 0.41 -4.39
N LYS A 161 -8.89 1.73 -4.65
CA LYS A 161 -8.78 2.75 -3.59
C LYS A 161 -10.11 3.42 -3.26
N ARG A 162 -10.89 3.81 -4.27
CA ARG A 162 -12.16 4.51 -4.03
C ARG A 162 -13.23 3.58 -3.46
N ALA A 163 -13.43 2.40 -4.07
CA ALA A 163 -14.35 1.39 -3.54
C ALA A 163 -13.72 0.52 -2.43
N ASN A 164 -12.41 0.63 -2.23
CA ASN A 164 -11.63 -0.12 -1.25
C ASN A 164 -11.74 -1.64 -1.42
N TYR A 165 -11.78 -2.11 -2.69
CA TYR A 165 -11.75 -3.55 -2.99
C TYR A 165 -10.33 -4.12 -2.92
N GLY A 166 -9.31 -3.25 -2.95
CA GLY A 166 -7.90 -3.60 -2.88
C GLY A 166 -7.27 -3.92 -4.23
N ILE A 167 -5.95 -4.10 -4.21
CA ILE A 167 -5.09 -4.11 -5.40
C ILE A 167 -5.42 -5.21 -6.42
N ALA A 168 -6.08 -6.28 -6.00
CA ALA A 168 -6.54 -7.31 -6.96
C ALA A 168 -7.55 -6.76 -7.98
N TYR A 169 -8.20 -5.64 -7.66
CA TYR A 169 -9.22 -4.99 -8.48
C TYR A 169 -8.72 -3.70 -9.14
N SER A 170 -7.41 -3.42 -9.08
CA SER A 170 -6.82 -2.44 -10.00
C SER A 170 -6.69 -3.04 -11.40
N MET A 171 -6.58 -2.20 -12.41
CA MET A 171 -6.35 -2.59 -13.80
C MET A 171 -4.95 -2.17 -14.27
N PRO A 172 -3.86 -2.85 -13.85
CA PRO A 172 -2.56 -2.61 -14.44
C PRO A 172 -2.58 -2.89 -15.94
N GLY A 173 -1.75 -2.17 -16.69
CA GLY A 173 -1.64 -2.33 -18.13
C GLY A 173 -0.48 -1.54 -18.71
N ASP A 174 -0.06 -1.93 -19.91
CA ASP A 174 0.97 -1.22 -20.66
C ASP A 174 0.33 -0.23 -21.64
N ILE A 175 0.92 0.96 -21.72
CA ILE A 175 0.59 1.98 -22.70
C ILE A 175 1.79 2.31 -23.57
N LYS A 176 1.54 2.77 -24.79
CA LYS A 176 2.53 3.42 -25.65
C LYS A 176 2.20 4.90 -25.73
N VAL A 177 3.22 5.75 -25.57
CA VAL A 177 3.11 7.20 -25.77
C VAL A 177 3.87 7.58 -27.03
N SER A 178 3.18 8.15 -28.00
CA SER A 178 3.76 8.63 -29.26
C SER A 178 4.44 9.99 -29.08
N GLU A 179 5.25 10.41 -30.05
CA GLU A 179 5.95 11.72 -30.02
C GLU A 179 4.99 12.91 -29.95
N ASP A 180 3.78 12.78 -30.48
CA ASP A 180 2.72 13.81 -30.42
C ASP A 180 1.93 13.83 -29.10
N GLY A 181 2.30 12.96 -28.16
CA GLY A 181 1.62 12.77 -26.88
C GLY A 181 0.39 11.89 -26.95
N SER A 182 0.01 11.32 -28.10
CA SER A 182 -1.09 10.35 -28.16
C SER A 182 -0.74 9.07 -27.41
N ILE A 183 -1.73 8.50 -26.72
CA ILE A 183 -1.58 7.27 -25.93
C ILE A 183 -2.42 6.15 -26.52
N GLU A 184 -1.80 4.98 -26.66
CA GLU A 184 -2.43 3.73 -27.05
C GLU A 184 -2.30 2.71 -25.91
N MET A 185 -3.39 2.06 -25.53
CA MET A 185 -3.37 0.93 -24.60
C MET A 185 -2.93 -0.34 -25.33
N LEU A 186 -1.87 -0.97 -24.82
CA LEU A 186 -1.32 -2.22 -25.36
C LEU A 186 -1.84 -3.45 -24.61
N SER A 187 -2.01 -3.32 -23.29
CA SER A 187 -2.50 -4.40 -22.44
C SER A 187 -3.29 -3.83 -21.26
N SER A 188 -4.17 -4.64 -20.72
CA SER A 188 -4.85 -4.38 -19.44
C SER A 188 -5.31 -5.69 -18.84
N SER A 189 -5.34 -5.78 -17.51
CA SER A 189 -5.89 -6.95 -16.82
C SER A 189 -6.32 -6.60 -15.41
N VAL A 190 -7.47 -7.11 -14.97
CA VAL A 190 -7.91 -7.06 -13.57
C VAL A 190 -7.89 -8.48 -13.00
N ALA A 191 -6.97 -8.73 -12.07
CA ALA A 191 -6.75 -10.08 -11.55
C ALA A 191 -7.95 -10.63 -10.77
N GLY A 192 -8.62 -9.78 -9.99
CA GLY A 192 -9.73 -10.15 -9.12
C GLY A 192 -10.96 -10.66 -9.86
N TRP A 193 -11.20 -10.16 -11.08
CA TRP A 193 -12.30 -10.60 -11.95
C TRP A 193 -11.84 -11.47 -13.13
N GLY A 194 -10.55 -11.49 -13.43
CA GLY A 194 -10.00 -12.24 -14.56
C GLY A 194 -10.42 -11.66 -15.91
N ASP A 195 -10.63 -10.34 -15.97
CA ASP A 195 -11.05 -9.61 -17.17
C ASP A 195 -10.10 -8.45 -17.49
N SER A 196 -10.47 -7.60 -18.46
CA SER A 196 -9.65 -6.51 -18.98
C SER A 196 -10.53 -5.35 -19.44
N ALA A 197 -9.93 -4.21 -19.81
CA ALA A 197 -10.65 -3.14 -20.47
C ALA A 197 -11.23 -3.61 -21.81
N ASP A 198 -12.37 -3.02 -22.19
CA ASP A 198 -12.97 -3.21 -23.51
C ASP A 198 -12.23 -2.38 -24.59
N TYR A 199 -11.83 -1.16 -24.22
CA TYR A 199 -11.06 -0.24 -25.08
C TYR A 199 -10.44 0.91 -24.28
N MET A 200 -9.51 1.62 -24.92
CA MET A 200 -9.08 2.97 -24.52
C MET A 200 -9.31 3.95 -25.69
N LYS A 201 -9.74 5.17 -25.37
CA LYS A 201 -9.89 6.30 -26.31
C LYS A 201 -9.34 7.57 -25.69
N GLU A 202 -9.09 8.58 -26.55
CA GLU A 202 -8.70 9.93 -26.14
C GLU A 202 -7.48 9.97 -25.20
N GLY A 203 -6.61 8.96 -25.35
CA GLY A 203 -5.38 8.86 -24.60
C GLY A 203 -4.42 9.98 -24.97
N LYS A 204 -4.00 10.78 -24.00
CA LYS A 204 -3.11 11.93 -24.20
C LYS A 204 -2.15 12.11 -23.02
N PHE A 205 -0.90 12.38 -23.34
CA PHE A 205 0.10 12.94 -22.46
C PHE A 205 0.34 14.41 -22.85
N ASP A 206 0.17 15.32 -21.91
CA ASP A 206 0.47 16.73 -22.07
C ASP A 206 1.75 17.08 -21.30
N SER A 207 2.85 17.28 -22.02
CA SER A 207 4.15 17.57 -21.43
C SER A 207 4.25 18.97 -20.82
N ALA A 208 3.35 19.90 -21.17
CA ALA A 208 3.36 21.24 -20.59
C ALA A 208 2.78 21.24 -19.17
N THR A 209 1.81 20.36 -18.91
CA THR A 209 1.15 20.25 -17.60
C THR A 209 1.53 18.97 -16.85
N ASN A 210 2.35 18.11 -17.44
CA ASN A 210 2.68 16.77 -16.94
C ASN A 210 1.43 15.94 -16.61
N THR A 211 0.43 15.99 -17.50
CA THR A 211 -0.87 15.36 -17.29
C THR A 211 -1.04 14.18 -18.24
N LEU A 212 -1.52 13.06 -17.70
CA LEU A 212 -2.04 11.94 -18.46
C LEU A 212 -3.57 11.96 -18.40
N SER A 213 -4.22 11.73 -19.53
CA SER A 213 -5.68 11.61 -19.59
C SER A 213 -6.12 10.54 -20.57
N TRP A 214 -7.21 9.84 -20.27
CA TRP A 214 -7.83 8.88 -21.18
C TRP A 214 -9.29 8.57 -20.80
N GLN A 215 -10.00 7.98 -21.76
CA GLN A 215 -11.26 7.27 -21.55
C GLN A 215 -11.00 5.76 -21.65
N VAL A 216 -11.38 5.00 -20.62
CA VAL A 216 -11.33 3.52 -20.63
C VAL A 216 -12.74 2.96 -20.52
N GLY A 217 -13.13 2.14 -21.50
CA GLY A 217 -14.37 1.38 -21.48
C GLY A 217 -14.19 0.06 -20.73
N TYR A 218 -15.16 -0.31 -19.89
CA TYR A 218 -15.08 -1.50 -19.05
C TYR A 218 -16.44 -2.16 -18.79
N ALA A 219 -16.44 -3.49 -18.70
CA ALA A 219 -17.60 -4.34 -18.44
C ALA A 219 -18.81 -4.06 -19.36
N GLY A 220 -18.55 -3.62 -20.59
CA GLY A 220 -19.52 -3.35 -21.65
C GLY A 220 -20.52 -2.23 -21.38
N SER A 221 -20.43 -1.52 -20.26
CA SER A 221 -21.45 -0.56 -19.82
C SER A 221 -20.93 0.61 -18.99
N MET A 222 -19.62 0.68 -18.77
CA MET A 222 -18.99 1.74 -17.98
C MET A 222 -17.87 2.40 -18.78
N ASP A 223 -17.77 3.72 -18.68
CA ASP A 223 -16.66 4.50 -19.20
C ASP A 223 -16.01 5.27 -18.05
N PHE A 224 -14.69 5.21 -17.97
CA PHE A 224 -13.89 5.89 -16.96
C PHE A 224 -13.07 6.98 -17.65
N TYR A 225 -13.32 8.23 -17.25
CA TYR A 225 -12.60 9.40 -17.70
C TYR A 225 -11.60 9.77 -16.63
N VAL A 226 -10.34 9.39 -16.86
CA VAL A 226 -9.26 9.54 -15.90
C VAL A 226 -8.36 10.66 -16.37
N THR A 227 -8.13 11.62 -15.49
CA THR A 227 -7.09 12.64 -15.63
C THR A 227 -6.20 12.53 -14.41
N MET A 228 -4.88 12.50 -14.61
CA MET A 228 -3.92 12.45 -13.51
C MET A 228 -2.71 13.33 -13.81
N THR A 229 -2.18 13.98 -12.78
CA THR A 229 -1.06 14.91 -12.90
C THR A 229 0.14 14.35 -12.15
N LYS A 230 1.32 14.46 -12.76
CA LYS A 230 2.58 14.01 -12.17
C LYS A 230 2.88 14.80 -10.89
N ARG A 231 3.45 14.12 -9.89
CA ARG A 231 3.98 14.70 -8.66
C ARG A 231 5.03 15.78 -8.95
#